data_AF-A0A2R6DZC0-F1
#
_entry.id   AF-A0A2R6DZC0-F1
#
_cell.length_a   1.000
_cell.length_b   1.000
_cell.length_c   1.000
_cell.angle_alpha   90.00
_cell.angle_beta   90.00
_cell.angle_gamma   90.00
#
_symmetry.space_group_name_H-M   'P 1'
#
loop_
_entity.id
_entity.type
_entity.pdbx_description
1 polymer ?
#
loop_
_entity_poly.entity_id
_entity_poly.type
_entity_poly.pdbx_seq_one_letter_code
_entity_poly.pdbx_strand_id
1 'polypeptide(L)'
;MLQGHNFPESPVLGVAVMTAATLALAPIYTYLTVRAESVLAPTLFHGSFNGLGAVALVYLDGAGNLLLSPVGVAGIGAAILITGCCLVHDRTLAAESLTTGAPLEPWG
;
A
#
# COMPACT_ATOMS: atom_id res chain seq x y z
N MET A 1 11.93 19.00 -13.31
CA MET A 1 10.75 18.79 -14.18
C MET A 1 9.99 17.58 -13.63
N LEU A 2 8.66 17.66 -13.59
CA LEU A 2 7.79 16.63 -13.01
C LEU A 2 7.68 15.44 -14.00
N GLN A 3 8.81 14.76 -14.21
CA GLN A 3 8.95 13.67 -15.17
C GLN A 3 8.35 12.40 -14.57
N GLY A 4 7.19 11.99 -15.07
CA GLY A 4 6.76 10.60 -14.96
C GLY A 4 6.66 10.04 -13.54
N HIS A 5 5.82 10.64 -12.68
CA HIS A 5 5.03 9.75 -11.83
C HIS A 5 4.26 8.80 -12.74
N ASN A 6 3.81 7.65 -12.23
CA ASN A 6 3.18 6.57 -13.00
C ASN A 6 2.15 6.99 -14.06
N PHE A 7 1.71 8.26 -14.10
CA PHE A 7 0.79 8.93 -15.02
C PHE A 7 1.47 10.02 -15.89
N PRO A 8 2.16 9.67 -16.99
CA PRO A 8 2.79 10.64 -17.90
C PRO A 8 1.76 11.57 -18.60
N GLU A 9 0.54 11.08 -18.82
CA GLU A 9 -0.56 11.83 -19.44
C GLU A 9 -1.12 12.97 -18.55
N SER A 10 -0.87 12.94 -17.25
CA SER A 10 -1.41 13.93 -16.31
C SER A 10 -0.41 14.21 -15.17
N PRO A 11 0.67 14.97 -15.43
CA PRO A 11 1.79 15.08 -14.49
C PRO A 11 1.41 15.71 -13.14
N VAL A 12 0.53 16.72 -13.13
CA VAL A 12 0.09 17.37 -11.87
C VAL A 12 -0.86 16.48 -11.08
N LEU A 13 -1.90 15.94 -11.75
CA LEU A 13 -2.86 15.04 -11.10
C LEU A 13 -2.19 13.75 -10.63
N GLY A 14 -1.20 13.28 -11.37
CA GLY A 14 -0.41 12.11 -11.02
C GLY A 14 0.35 12.24 -9.71
N VAL A 15 0.84 13.44 -9.35
CA VAL A 15 1.44 13.68 -8.02
C VAL A 15 0.41 13.47 -6.92
N ALA A 16 -0.78 14.04 -7.07
CA ALA A 16 -1.83 13.94 -6.06
C ALA A 16 -2.27 12.49 -5.87
N VAL A 17 -2.48 11.76 -6.97
CA VAL A 17 -2.83 10.32 -6.93
C VAL A 17 -1.71 9.50 -6.31
N MET A 18 -0.46 9.74 -6.70
CA MET A 18 0.69 9.03 -6.13
C MET A 18 0.84 9.30 -4.62
N THR A 19 0.61 10.55 -4.20
CA THR A 19 0.62 10.94 -2.77
C THR A 19 -0.50 10.23 -2.01
N ALA A 20 -1.69 10.14 -2.59
CA ALA A 20 -2.79 9.39 -1.99
C ALA A 20 -2.46 7.89 -1.89
N ALA A 21 -1.82 7.32 -2.91
CA ALA A 21 -1.38 5.92 -2.90
C ALA A 21 -0.33 5.64 -1.83
N THR A 22 0.66 6.53 -1.65
CA THR A 22 1.68 6.35 -0.61
C THR A 22 1.07 6.48 0.79
N LEU A 23 0.15 7.42 1.00
CA LEU A 23 -0.58 7.55 2.27
C LEU A 23 -1.43 6.31 2.57
N ALA A 24 -2.08 5.74 1.55
CA ALA A 24 -2.90 4.54 1.72
C ALA A 24 -2.07 3.29 2.01
N LEU A 25 -0.87 3.17 1.44
CA LEU A 25 0.02 2.03 1.64
C LEU A 25 0.84 2.11 2.93
N ALA A 26 1.15 3.32 3.42
CA ALA A 26 1.91 3.55 4.64
C ALA A 26 1.47 2.70 5.85
N PRO A 27 0.17 2.68 6.25
CA PRO A 27 -0.26 1.91 7.42
C PRO A 27 -0.04 0.40 7.25
N ILE A 28 -0.11 -0.14 6.02
CA ILE A 28 0.15 -1.56 5.75
C ILE A 28 1.63 -1.88 6.03
N TYR A 29 2.55 -1.08 5.51
CA TYR A 29 3.98 -1.29 5.74
C TYR A 29 4.32 -1.16 7.22
N THR A 30 3.78 -0.15 7.91
CA THR A 30 3.98 0.02 9.35
C THR A 30 3.45 -1.18 10.12
N TYR A 31 2.21 -1.62 9.84
CA TYR A 31 1.61 -2.76 10.50
C TYR A 31 2.43 -4.04 10.30
N LEU A 32 2.86 -4.34 9.07
CA LEU A 32 3.71 -5.50 8.79
C LEU A 32 5.07 -5.41 9.47
N THR A 33 5.68 -4.23 9.50
CA THR A 33 6.99 -4.03 10.15
C THR A 33 6.91 -4.30 11.64
N VAL A 34 5.94 -3.69 12.32
CA VAL A 34 5.77 -3.80 13.76
C VAL A 34 5.35 -5.22 14.13
N ARG A 35 4.39 -5.80 13.39
CA ARG A 35 3.86 -7.13 13.71
C ARG A 35 4.87 -8.27 13.45
N ALA A 36 5.73 -8.12 12.45
CA ALA A 36 6.76 -9.11 12.15
C ALA A 36 8.11 -8.79 12.82
N GLU A 37 8.19 -7.66 13.54
CA GLU A 37 9.44 -7.10 14.10
C GLU A 37 10.58 -7.09 13.07
N SER A 38 10.24 -6.85 11.80
CA SER A 38 11.15 -7.03 10.68
C SER A 38 10.77 -6.20 9.48
N VAL A 39 11.77 -5.64 8.82
CA VAL A 39 11.61 -4.96 7.53
C VAL A 39 11.48 -5.94 6.35
N LEU A 40 11.74 -7.23 6.55
CA LEU A 40 11.63 -8.21 5.45
C LEU A 40 10.18 -8.42 5.01
N ALA A 41 9.24 -8.50 5.96
CA ALA A 41 7.81 -8.64 5.66
C ALA A 41 7.25 -7.50 4.77
N PRO A 42 7.42 -6.20 5.12
CA PRO A 42 6.96 -5.11 4.25
C PRO A 42 7.76 -5.03 2.94
N THR A 43 9.04 -5.42 2.91
CA THR A 43 9.85 -5.41 1.68
C THR A 43 9.39 -6.47 0.70
N LEU A 44 9.11 -7.69 1.16
CA LEU A 44 8.55 -8.75 0.33
C LEU A 44 7.17 -8.37 -0.20
N PHE A 45 6.32 -7.81 0.66
CA PHE A 45 5.01 -7.29 0.24
C PHE A 45 5.14 -6.20 -0.84
N HIS A 46 6.05 -5.23 -0.65
CA HIS A 46 6.30 -4.18 -1.64
C HIS A 46 6.86 -4.73 -2.97
N GLY A 47 7.78 -5.70 -2.90
CA GLY A 47 8.35 -6.37 -4.06
C GLY A 47 7.27 -7.13 -4.85
N SER A 48 6.42 -7.91 -4.17
CA SER A 48 5.28 -8.59 -4.77
C SER A 48 4.27 -7.62 -5.38
N PHE A 49 3.99 -6.51 -4.72
CA PHE A 49 3.10 -5.45 -5.23
C PHE A 49 3.61 -4.90 -6.57
N ASN A 50 4.91 -4.58 -6.68
CA ASN A 50 5.47 -4.09 -7.94
C ASN A 50 5.51 -5.18 -9.02
N GLY A 51 5.88 -6.42 -8.66
CA GLY A 51 5.93 -7.54 -9.61
C GLY A 51 4.55 -7.86 -10.19
N LEU A 52 3.54 -8.04 -9.34
CA LEU A 52 2.16 -8.29 -9.77
C LEU A 52 1.54 -7.06 -10.44
N GLY A 53 1.87 -5.86 -9.97
CA GLY A 53 1.42 -4.62 -10.57
C GLY A 53 1.91 -4.45 -12.02
N ALA A 54 3.15 -4.82 -12.31
CA ALA A 54 3.68 -4.84 -13.67
C ALA A 54 2.95 -5.86 -14.55
N VAL A 55 2.63 -7.05 -14.02
CA VAL A 55 1.83 -8.06 -14.74
C VAL A 55 0.43 -7.54 -15.04
N ALA A 56 -0.22 -6.90 -14.05
CA ALA A 56 -1.55 -6.33 -14.23
C ALA A 56 -1.58 -5.28 -15.36
N LEU A 57 -0.57 -4.40 -15.44
CA LEU A 57 -0.48 -3.41 -16.51
C LEU A 57 -0.34 -4.01 -17.92
N VAL A 58 0.24 -5.21 -18.05
CA VAL A 58 0.37 -5.88 -19.35
C VAL A 58 -0.95 -6.48 -19.82
N TYR A 59 -1.79 -6.95 -18.88
CA TYR A 59 -3.00 -7.70 -19.19
C TYR A 59 -4.31 -6.91 -19.10
N LEU A 60 -4.33 -5.80 -18.35
CA LEU A 60 -5.50 -4.94 -18.26
C LEU A 60 -5.46 -3.86 -19.34
N ASP A 61 -6.45 -3.89 -20.23
CA ASP A 61 -6.69 -2.89 -21.26
C ASP A 61 -8.11 -2.30 -21.13
N GLY A 62 -8.33 -1.11 -21.66
CA GLY A 62 -9.67 -0.50 -21.78
C GLY A 62 -10.04 0.57 -20.76
N ALA A 63 -9.17 0.91 -19.79
CA ALA A 63 -9.38 2.09 -18.93
C ALA A 63 -8.09 2.91 -18.75
N GLY A 64 -8.26 4.19 -18.38
CA GLY A 64 -7.15 5.11 -18.20
C GLY A 64 -6.19 4.65 -17.11
N ASN A 65 -4.91 4.91 -17.30
CA ASN A 65 -3.84 4.52 -16.39
C ASN A 65 -4.09 5.01 -14.93
N LEU A 66 -4.70 6.18 -14.72
CA LEU A 66 -5.08 6.68 -13.39
C LEU A 66 -6.03 5.76 -12.62
N LEU A 67 -6.84 4.98 -13.33
CA LEU A 67 -7.79 4.06 -12.75
C LEU A 67 -7.16 2.68 -12.51
N LEU A 68 -6.51 2.13 -13.54
CA LEU A 68 -6.03 0.74 -13.54
C LEU A 68 -4.62 0.55 -12.99
N SER A 69 -3.82 1.61 -12.87
CA SER A 69 -2.46 1.49 -12.35
C SER A 69 -2.48 0.90 -10.93
N PRO A 70 -1.47 0.09 -10.57
CA PRO A 70 -1.30 -0.39 -9.19
C PRO A 70 -1.21 0.73 -8.15
N VAL A 71 -0.79 1.93 -8.55
CA VAL A 71 -0.79 3.13 -7.71
C VAL A 71 -1.90 4.13 -8.08
N GLY A 72 -2.82 3.71 -8.94
CA GLY A 72 -4.02 4.46 -9.33
C GLY A 72 -5.18 4.21 -8.38
N VAL A 73 -6.39 4.61 -8.79
CA VAL A 73 -7.60 4.52 -7.95
C VAL A 73 -7.90 3.09 -7.51
N ALA A 74 -7.76 2.10 -8.40
CA ALA A 74 -7.98 0.69 -8.05
C ALA A 74 -6.99 0.22 -6.96
N GLY A 75 -5.71 0.58 -7.10
CA GLY A 75 -4.68 0.28 -6.13
C GLY A 75 -4.87 0.96 -4.78
N ILE A 76 -5.26 2.24 -4.78
CA ILE A 76 -5.62 2.98 -3.56
C ILE A 76 -6.79 2.29 -2.84
N GLY A 77 -7.84 1.93 -3.59
CA GLY A 77 -8.98 1.20 -3.05
C GLY A 77 -8.56 -0.13 -2.41
N ALA A 78 -7.72 -0.90 -3.09
CA ALA A 78 -7.17 -2.14 -2.56
C ALA A 78 -6.33 -1.91 -1.29
N ALA A 79 -5.48 -0.87 -1.24
CA ALA A 79 -4.68 -0.53 -0.07
C ALA A 79 -5.55 -0.14 1.15
N ILE A 80 -6.64 0.60 0.93
CA ILE A 80 -7.59 0.93 2.00
C ILE A 80 -8.27 -0.34 2.53
N LEU A 81 -8.68 -1.24 1.64
CA LEU A 81 -9.28 -2.53 2.03
C LEU A 81 -8.29 -3.38 2.83
N ILE A 82 -7.04 -3.51 2.37
CA ILE A 82 -5.99 -4.25 3.08
C ILE A 82 -5.72 -3.62 4.45
N THR A 83 -5.68 -2.29 4.54
CA THR A 83 -5.57 -1.59 5.83
C THR A 83 -6.74 -1.97 6.76
N GLY A 84 -7.97 -1.99 6.24
CA GLY A 84 -9.12 -2.50 6.98
C GLY A 84 -8.95 -3.94 7.46
N CYS A 85 -8.44 -4.83 6.61
CA CYS A 85 -8.10 -6.20 6.98
C CYS A 85 -7.03 -6.27 8.08
N CYS A 86 -5.98 -5.44 8.01
CA CYS A 86 -4.97 -5.33 9.06
C CYS A 86 -5.60 -4.90 10.39
N LEU A 87 -6.50 -3.91 10.37
CA LEU A 87 -7.23 -3.46 11.56
C LEU A 87 -8.13 -4.55 12.15
N VAL A 88 -8.85 -5.27 11.31
CA VAL A 88 -9.70 -6.40 11.76
C VAL A 88 -8.83 -7.49 12.36
N HIS A 89 -7.74 -7.87 11.68
CA HIS A 89 -6.81 -8.88 12.18
C HIS A 89 -6.18 -8.46 13.51
N ASP A 90 -5.73 -7.22 13.64
CA ASP A 90 -5.17 -6.66 14.88
C ASP A 90 -6.17 -6.76 16.05
N ARG A 91 -7.45 -6.50 15.80
CA ARG A 91 -8.48 -6.46 16.86
C ARG A 91 -9.10 -7.81 17.21
N THR A 92 -9.07 -8.77 16.30
CA THR A 92 -9.84 -10.03 16.45
C THR A 92 -8.98 -11.27 16.56
N LEU A 93 -7.81 -11.28 15.91
CA LEU A 93 -6.97 -12.47 15.80
C LEU A 93 -5.62 -12.31 16.47
N ALA A 94 -5.15 -11.07 16.66
CA ALA A 94 -3.89 -10.82 17.33
C ALA A 94 -3.98 -11.13 18.82
N ALA A 95 -2.99 -11.84 19.35
CA ALA A 95 -2.83 -12.04 20.78
C ALA A 95 -2.54 -10.71 21.50
N GLU A 96 -1.83 -9.81 20.83
CA GLU A 96 -1.54 -8.46 21.30
C GLU A 96 -2.01 -7.44 20.24
N SER A 97 -2.80 -6.47 20.69
CA SER A 97 -3.38 -5.43 19.84
C SER A 97 -2.45 -4.23 19.77
N LEU A 98 -1.98 -3.93 18.56
CA LEU A 98 -1.05 -2.84 18.30
C LEU A 98 -1.76 -1.48 18.18
N THR A 99 -3.05 -1.46 17.83
CA THR A 99 -3.80 -0.22 17.55
C THR A 99 -4.49 0.40 18.76
N THR A 100 -4.41 -0.23 19.94
CA THR A 100 -5.09 0.19 21.16
C THR A 100 -4.30 1.16 22.04
N GLY A 101 -3.11 1.59 21.61
CA GLY A 101 -2.34 2.67 22.26
C GLY A 101 -1.48 2.24 23.45
N ALA A 102 -1.27 0.94 23.65
CA ALA A 102 -0.20 0.47 24.52
C ALA A 102 1.16 0.86 23.91
N PRO A 103 2.17 1.24 24.72
CA PRO A 103 3.50 1.51 24.20
C PRO A 103 4.02 0.30 23.41
N LEU A 104 4.51 0.55 22.20
CA LEU A 104 5.20 -0.48 21.42
C LEU A 104 6.58 -0.70 22.09
N GLU A 105 6.78 -1.86 22.71
CA GLU A 105 8.10 -2.33 23.16
C GLU A 105 8.83 -2.85 21.92
N PRO A 106 9.74 -2.08 21.29
CA PRO A 106 10.17 -2.40 19.93
C PRO A 106 11.10 -3.62 19.89
N TRP A 107 11.61 -4.09 21.04
CA TRP A 107 12.63 -5.14 21.14
C TRP A 107 12.60 -6.01 22.42
N GLY A 108 11.61 -5.83 23.31
CA GLY A 108 11.56 -6.49 24.62
C GLY A 108 12.59 -6.00 25.64
#